data_AF-A0A7W1V0W2-F1
#
_entry.id   AF-A0A7W1V0W2-F1
#
_cell.length_a   1.000
_cell.length_b   1.000
_cell.length_c   1.000
_cell.angle_alpha   90.00
_cell.angle_beta   90.00
_cell.angle_gamma   90.00
#
_symmetry.space_group_name_H-M   'P 1'
#
loop_
_entity.id
_entity.type
_entity.pdbx_description
1 polymer ?
#
loop_
_entity_poly.entity_id
_entity_poly.type
_entity_poly.pdbx_seq_one_letter_code
_entity_poly.pdbx_strand_id
1 'polypeptide(L)' 'LKAAKALGLAIAGVDMLQSVHGPLILEVNSSPGLEGIERATKIDIAGKIIEYIEQNAKIGKASKDKIGV' A
#
# COMPACT_ATOMS: atom_id res chain seq x y z
N LEU A 1 -6.90 -3.37 -1.75
CA LEU A 1 -6.77 -3.20 -3.22
C LEU A 1 -7.60 -2.04 -3.78
N LYS A 2 -8.92 -1.95 -3.52
CA LYS A 2 -9.78 -0.88 -4.10
C LYS A 2 -9.30 0.54 -3.75
N ALA A 3 -8.93 0.78 -2.49
CA ALA A 3 -8.44 2.09 -2.02
C ALA A 3 -7.16 2.54 -2.75
N ALA A 4 -6.09 1.75 -2.66
CA ALA A 4 -4.82 2.01 -3.35
C ALA A 4 -5.02 2.22 -4.87
N LYS A 5 -5.81 1.37 -5.52
CA LYS A 5 -6.12 1.50 -6.96
C LYS A 5 -6.90 2.78 -7.28
N ALA A 6 -7.84 3.18 -6.44
CA ALA A 6 -8.61 4.42 -6.63
C ALA A 6 -7.68 5.64 -6.67
N LEU A 7 -6.65 5.64 -5.81
CA LEU A 7 -5.62 6.69 -5.72
C LEU A 7 -4.44 6.52 -6.68
N GLY A 8 -4.40 5.42 -7.45
CA GLY A 8 -3.30 5.13 -8.38
C GLY A 8 -1.99 4.74 -7.68
N LEU A 9 -2.05 4.29 -6.43
CA LEU A 9 -0.89 3.86 -5.67
C LEU A 9 -0.57 2.39 -5.94
N ALA A 10 0.71 2.12 -6.21
CA ALA A 10 1.21 0.75 -6.35
C ALA A 10 1.25 0.03 -5.00
N ILE A 11 1.66 0.74 -3.95
CA ILE A 11 1.73 0.28 -2.56
C ILE A 11 1.11 1.36 -1.68
N ALA A 12 0.34 0.96 -0.67
CA ALA A 12 -0.24 1.89 0.30
C ALA A 12 -0.55 1.18 1.62
N GLY A 13 -0.41 1.90 2.73
CA GLY A 13 -1.06 1.55 3.99
C GLY A 13 -2.51 2.01 3.96
N VAL A 14 -3.45 1.19 4.42
CA VAL A 14 -4.88 1.54 4.46
C VAL A 14 -5.41 1.27 5.85
N ASP A 15 -5.76 2.34 6.56
CA ASP A 15 -6.31 2.20 7.90
C ASP A 15 -7.83 2.15 7.82
N MET A 16 -8.40 1.28 8.65
CA MET A 16 -9.79 0.92 8.56
C MET A 16 -10.41 0.83 9.95
N LEU A 17 -11.68 1.26 10.07
CA LEU A 17 -12.51 1.00 11.23
C LEU A 17 -13.50 -0.11 10.94
N GLN A 18 -13.67 -1.00 11.91
CA GLN A 18 -14.77 -1.94 11.89
C GLN A 18 -16.06 -1.21 12.32
N SER A 19 -17.08 -1.24 11.46
CA SER A 19 -18.40 -0.68 11.76
C SER A 19 -19.51 -1.71 11.59
N VAL A 20 -20.70 -1.41 12.11
CA VAL A 20 -21.91 -2.22 11.94
C VAL A 20 -22.35 -2.37 10.48
N HIS A 21 -21.93 -1.46 9.60
CA HIS A 21 -22.20 -1.51 8.16
C HIS A 21 -21.05 -2.13 7.35
N GLY A 22 -20.07 -2.72 8.04
CA GLY A 22 -18.85 -3.25 7.43
C GLY A 22 -17.64 -2.34 7.64
N PRO A 23 -16.48 -2.71 7.08
CA PRO A 23 -15.26 -1.94 7.27
C PRO A 23 -15.31 -0.60 6.53
N LEU A 24 -14.91 0.47 7.22
CA LEU A 24 -14.80 1.83 6.69
C LEU A 24 -13.33 2.22 6.56
N ILE A 25 -12.95 2.90 5.48
CA ILE A 25 -11.59 3.41 5.30
C ILE A 25 -11.46 4.75 6.03
N LEU A 26 -10.39 4.92 6.79
CA LEU A 26 -10.04 6.17 7.47
C LEU A 26 -9.03 6.99 6.68
N GLU A 27 -7.88 6.38 6.41
CA GLU A 27 -6.79 7.02 5.68
C GLU A 27 -6.11 6.03 4.73
N VAL A 28 -5.44 6.60 3.73
CA VAL A 28 -4.60 5.85 2.81
C VAL A 28 -3.26 6.57 2.71
N ASN A 29 -2.20 5.89 3.16
CA ASN A 29 -0.85 6.42 3.19
C ASN A 29 -0.05 5.89 1.99
N SER A 30 0.54 6.80 1.21
CA SER A 30 1.45 6.46 0.11
C SER A 30 2.81 5.93 0.59
N SER A 31 3.24 6.31 1.79
CA SER A 31 4.49 5.89 2.40
C SER A 31 4.26 5.40 3.84
N PRO A 32 3.77 4.16 4.01
CA PRO A 32 3.50 3.60 5.34
C PRO A 32 4.80 3.20 6.06
N GLY A 33 4.83 3.35 7.38
CA GLY A 33 5.88 2.75 8.21
C GLY A 33 5.74 1.23 8.30
N LEU A 34 6.86 0.49 8.24
CA LEU A 34 6.84 -0.98 8.18
C LEU A 34 7.24 -1.68 9.49
N GLU A 35 8.12 -1.08 10.29
CA GLU A 35 8.70 -1.75 11.48
C GLU A 35 7.65 -2.34 12.44
N GLY A 36 6.64 -1.54 12.78
CA GLY A 36 5.59 -1.95 13.71
C GLY A 36 4.74 -3.11 13.18
N ILE A 37 4.33 -3.03 11.90
CA ILE A 37 3.46 -4.02 11.28
C ILE A 37 4.20 -5.32 10.96
N GLU A 38 5.47 -5.26 10.55
CA GLU A 38 6.32 -6.45 10.38
C GLU A 38 6.53 -7.15 11.72
N ARG A 39 6.84 -6.40 12.79
CA ARG A 39 6.99 -6.97 14.13
C ARG A 39 5.72 -7.65 14.62
N ALA A 40 4.55 -7.07 14.35
CA ALA A 40 3.26 -7.59 14.78
C ALA A 40 2.83 -8.83 13.97
N THR A 41 3.05 -8.82 12.66
CA THR A 41 2.55 -9.87 11.75
C THR A 41 3.55 -11.00 11.50
N LYS A 42 4.84 -10.76 11.77
CA LYS A 42 5.97 -11.64 11.40
C LYS A 42 6.08 -11.88 9.89
N ILE A 43 5.55 -10.96 9.09
CA ILE A 43 5.67 -10.97 7.64
C ILE A 43 6.80 -10.01 7.26
N ASP A 44 7.68 -10.46 6.36
CA ASP A 44 8.64 -9.58 5.67
C ASP A 44 7.89 -8.79 4.59
N ILE A 45 7.46 -7.58 4.93
CA ILE A 45 6.68 -6.69 4.07
C ILE A 45 7.63 -5.93 3.14
N ALA A 46 8.78 -5.49 3.64
CA ALA A 46 9.81 -4.85 2.84
C ALA A 46 10.28 -5.77 1.70
N GLY A 47 10.58 -7.04 1.99
CA GLY A 47 10.95 -8.03 0.97
C GLY A 47 9.85 -8.21 -0.08
N LYS A 48 8.57 -8.27 0.35
CA LYS A 48 7.44 -8.35 -0.58
C LYS A 48 7.28 -7.11 -1.47
N ILE A 49 7.59 -5.93 -0.95
CA ILE A 49 7.61 -4.70 -1.73
C ILE A 49 8.70 -4.77 -2.80
N ILE A 50 9.90 -5.25 -2.45
CA ILE A 50 10.99 -5.45 -3.40
C ILE A 50 10.60 -6.48 -4.46
N GLU A 51 10.10 -7.66 -4.08
CA GLU A 51 9.61 -8.69 -5.02
C GLU A 51 8.56 -8.12 -5.98
N TYR A 52 7.62 -7.33 -5.46
CA TYR A 52 6.60 -6.67 -6.28
C TYR A 52 7.24 -5.71 -7.29
N ILE A 53 8.21 -4.90 -6.87
CA ILE A 53 8.92 -3.98 -7.76
C ILE A 53 9.69 -4.76 -8.82
N GLU A 54 10.43 -5.80 -8.47
CA GLU A 54 11.19 -6.62 -9.41
C GLU A 54 10.30 -7.24 -10.51
N GLN A 55 9.09 -7.69 -10.13
CA GLN A 55 8.13 -8.29 -11.06
C GLN A 55 7.41 -7.26 -11.96
N ASN A 56 7.29 -6.00 -11.51
CA ASN A 56 6.46 -4.98 -12.16
C ASN A 56 7.26 -3.80 -12.72
N ALA A 57 8.56 -3.70 -12.45
CA ALA A 57 9.44 -2.67 -12.98
C ALA A 57 9.57 -2.83 -14.49
N LYS A 58 8.81 -2.02 -15.24
CA LYS A 58 9.05 -1.83 -16.66
C LYS A 58 10.20 -0.83 -16.82
N ILE A 59 11.21 -1.22 -17.60
CA ILE A 59 12.25 -0.29 -18.04
C ILE A 59 11.58 0.76 -18.93
N GLY A 60 11.32 1.95 -18.37
CA GLY A 60 10.73 3.09 -19.07
C GLY A 60 9.29 3.43 -18.65
N LYS A 61 9.13 4.64 -18.13
CA LYS A 61 7.93 5.31 -17.57
C LYS A 61 7.41 4.75 -16.24
N ALA A 62 7.72 5.49 -15.17
CA ALA A 62 6.99 5.39 -13.91
C ALA A 62 5.51 5.73 -14.14
N SER A 63 4.60 4.88 -13.66
CA SER A 63 3.18 5.20 -13.62
C SER A 63 2.98 6.29 -12.58
N LYS A 64 2.48 7.46 -13.00
CA LYS A 64 2.18 8.55 -12.07
C LYS A 64 0.98 8.17 -11.20
N ASP A 65 1.11 8.30 -9.89
CA ASP A 65 -0.05 8.25 -9.01
C ASP A 65 -0.91 9.51 -9.13
N LYS A 66 -2.07 9.53 -8.46
CA LYS A 66 -3.01 10.67 -8.50
C LYS A 66 -2.84 11.66 -7.36
N ILE A 67 -1.90 11.41 -6.46
CA ILE A 67 -1.66 12.22 -5.27
C ILE A 67 -0.40 13.09 -5.39
N GLY A 68 0.40 12.88 -6.43
CA GLY A 68 1.54 13.73 -6.79
C GLY A 68 2.77 13.49 -5.91
N VAL A 69 2.89 12.30 -5.34
CA VAL A 69 4.03 11.85 -4.53
C VAL A 69 5.01 11.00 -5.35
#